data_AF-A0A6B3FAP5-F1
#
_entry.id   AF-A0A6B3FAP5-F1
#
_cell.length_a   1.000
_cell.length_b   1.000
_cell.length_c   1.000
_cell.angle_alpha   90.00
_cell.angle_beta   90.00
_cell.angle_gamma   90.00
#
_symmetry.space_group_name_H-M   'P 1'
#
loop_
_entity.id
_entity.type
_entity.pdbx_description
1 polymer ?
#
loop_
_entity_poly.entity_id
_entity_poly.type
_entity_poly.pdbx_seq_one_letter_code
_entity_poly.pdbx_strand_id
1 'polypeptide(L)'
;LLGPALAEPGAVVVDCTLGLGGHSEALLRTFPAARLVALDRDKEALRLAGERLAPFGERATLAHAVYDELPDVLDRLGVPRVQGVLFDLG
;
A
#
# COMPACT_ATOMS: atom_id res chain seq x y z
N LEU A 1 -0.88 -15.52 -8.61
CA LEU A 1 0.51 -15.03 -8.70
C LEU A 1 1.03 -14.53 -7.34
N LEU A 2 0.37 -13.58 -6.67
CA LEU A 2 0.87 -12.99 -5.42
C LEU A 2 0.69 -13.87 -4.15
N GLY A 3 -0.17 -14.88 -4.21
CA GLY A 3 -0.60 -15.67 -3.04
C GLY A 3 0.52 -16.17 -2.14
N PRO A 4 1.52 -16.90 -2.65
CA PRO A 4 2.61 -17.41 -1.81
C PRO A 4 3.43 -16.33 -1.11
N ALA A 5 3.59 -15.15 -1.72
CA ALA A 5 4.40 -14.06 -1.15
C ALA A 5 3.63 -13.21 -0.14
N LEU A 6 2.30 -13.07 -0.31
CA LEU A 6 1.45 -12.20 0.52
C LEU A 6 0.65 -12.95 1.60
N ALA A 7 0.67 -14.28 1.60
CA ALA A 7 0.03 -15.09 2.64
C ALA A 7 0.89 -15.22 3.92
N GLU A 8 2.18 -14.91 3.83
CA GLU A 8 3.10 -15.01 4.96
C GLU A 8 2.82 -13.90 6.00
N PRO A 9 2.87 -14.22 7.31
CA PRO A 9 2.76 -13.21 8.36
C PRO A 9 3.80 -12.10 8.22
N GLY A 10 3.34 -10.85 8.23
CA GLY A 10 4.22 -9.69 8.11
C GLY A 10 4.62 -9.34 6.68
N ALA A 11 4.02 -9.98 5.66
CA ALA A 11 4.18 -9.55 4.28
C ALA A 11 3.74 -8.09 4.10
N VAL A 12 4.59 -7.30 3.46
CA VAL A 12 4.34 -5.90 3.10
C VAL A 12 4.24 -5.80 1.59
N VAL A 13 3.16 -5.19 1.12
CA VAL A 13 3.00 -4.79 -0.27
C VAL A 13 3.02 -3.27 -0.38
N VAL A 14 3.57 -2.78 -1.49
CA VAL A 14 3.53 -1.36 -1.83
C VAL A 14 2.56 -1.13 -2.99
N ASP A 15 1.76 -0.08 -2.90
CA ASP A 15 0.99 0.48 -4.03
C ASP A 15 1.53 1.89 -4.33
N CYS A 16 2.26 2.04 -5.43
CA CYS A 16 2.92 3.30 -5.80
C CYS A 16 1.99 4.29 -6.52
N THR A 17 0.74 3.89 -6.77
CA THR A 17 -0.24 4.63 -7.56
C THR A 17 -1.63 4.41 -6.92
N LEU A 18 -1.76 4.74 -5.63
CA LEU A 18 -2.94 4.39 -4.85
C LEU A 18 -4.25 4.83 -5.52
N GLY A 19 -4.27 6.05 -6.06
CA GLY A 19 -5.47 6.68 -6.61
C GLY A 19 -6.59 6.68 -5.58
N LEU A 20 -7.75 6.17 -5.97
CA LEU A 20 -8.90 6.03 -5.05
C LEU A 20 -8.82 4.77 -4.16
N GLY A 21 -7.79 3.93 -4.30
CA GLY A 21 -7.54 2.77 -3.42
C GLY A 21 -8.32 1.49 -3.76
N GLY A 22 -8.86 1.36 -4.98
CA GLY A 22 -9.63 0.17 -5.37
C GLY A 22 -8.81 -1.12 -5.40
N HIS A 23 -7.61 -1.08 -6.01
CA HIS A 23 -6.70 -2.23 -6.05
C HIS A 23 -6.17 -2.58 -4.66
N SER A 24 -5.75 -1.56 -3.91
CA SER A 24 -5.33 -1.68 -2.51
C SER A 24 -6.38 -2.31 -1.60
N GLU A 25 -7.65 -1.92 -1.73
CA GLU A 25 -8.77 -2.53 -1.00
C GLU A 25 -8.94 -4.01 -1.36
N ALA A 26 -8.98 -4.34 -2.65
CA ALA A 26 -9.12 -5.72 -3.12
C ALA A 26 -7.99 -6.62 -2.61
N LEU A 27 -6.76 -6.10 -2.58
CA LEU A 27 -5.60 -6.79 -2.04
C LEU A 27 -5.76 -7.06 -0.54
N LEU A 28 -6.08 -6.03 0.26
CA LEU A 28 -6.23 -6.16 1.71
C LEU A 28 -7.40 -7.05 2.13
N ARG A 29 -8.44 -7.18 1.30
CA ARG A 29 -9.54 -8.15 1.48
C ARG A 29 -9.10 -9.57 1.18
N THR A 30 -8.26 -9.75 0.16
CA THR A 30 -7.82 -11.07 -0.30
C THR A 30 -6.71 -11.65 0.59
N PHE A 31 -5.82 -10.80 1.11
CA PHE A 31 -4.66 -11.20 1.92
C PHE A 31 -4.78 -10.64 3.34
N PRO A 32 -5.39 -11.39 4.28
CA PRO A 32 -5.62 -10.90 5.65
C PRO A 32 -4.32 -10.70 6.45
N ALA A 33 -3.24 -11.41 6.10
CA ALA A 33 -1.93 -11.32 6.76
C ALA A 33 -1.06 -10.15 6.23
N ALA A 34 -1.41 -9.59 5.07
CA ALA A 34 -0.62 -8.56 4.43
C ALA A 34 -0.85 -7.17 5.05
N ARG A 35 0.20 -6.35 5.03
CA ARG A 35 0.17 -4.91 5.28
C ARG A 35 0.44 -4.18 3.97
N LEU A 36 -0.17 -3.00 3.85
CA LEU A 36 -0.05 -2.12 2.70
C LEU A 36 0.68 -0.83 3.10
N VAL A 37 1.67 -0.46 2.31
CA VAL A 37 2.21 0.91 2.25
C VAL A 37 1.81 1.49 0.91
N ALA A 38 0.99 2.53 0.88
CA ALA A 38 0.52 3.11 -0.37
C ALA A 38 0.87 4.58 -0.50
N LEU A 39 1.28 4.96 -1.70
CA LEU A 39 1.76 6.29 -2.05
C LEU A 39 0.82 6.90 -3.07
N ASP A 40 0.56 8.19 -2.91
CA ASP A 40 0.02 9.02 -3.98
C ASP A 40 0.56 10.45 -3.85
N ARG A 41 0.66 11.13 -4.98
CA ARG A 41 1.05 12.53 -5.06
C ARG A 41 -0.14 13.47 -4.84
N ASP A 42 -1.36 12.99 -5.04
CA ASP A 42 -2.59 13.75 -4.88
C ASP A 42 -3.16 13.58 -3.46
N LYS A 43 -3.24 14.69 -2.72
CA LYS A 43 -3.78 14.70 -1.36
C LYS A 43 -5.26 14.36 -1.30
N GLU A 44 -6.02 14.68 -2.33
CA GLU A 44 -7.45 14.38 -2.38
C GLU A 44 -7.68 12.88 -2.65
N ALA A 45 -6.87 12.29 -3.53
CA ALA A 45 -6.85 10.85 -3.74
C ALA A 45 -6.53 10.10 -2.43
N LEU A 46 -5.49 10.55 -1.70
CA LEU A 46 -5.15 10.00 -0.39
C LEU A 46 -6.26 10.13 0.64
N ARG A 47 -6.96 11.28 0.69
CA ARG A 47 -8.08 11.48 1.63
C ARG A 47 -9.20 10.46 1.35
N LEU A 48 -9.62 10.36 0.09
CA LEU A 48 -10.68 9.44 -0.34
C LEU A 48 -10.28 7.97 -0.17
N ALA A 49 -9.05 7.62 -0.52
CA ALA A 49 -8.51 6.28 -0.31
C ALA A 49 -8.38 5.96 1.19
N GLY A 50 -8.02 6.93 2.02
CA GLY A 50 -7.99 6.80 3.47
C GLY A 50 -9.35 6.44 4.06
N GLU A 51 -10.41 7.10 3.60
CA GLU A 51 -11.79 6.77 3.98
C GLU A 51 -12.17 5.35 3.54
N ARG A 52 -11.81 4.96 2.30
CA ARG A 52 -12.07 3.61 1.77
C ARG A 52 -11.32 2.53 2.54
N LEU A 53 -10.08 2.79 2.93
CA LEU A 53 -9.19 1.81 3.58
C LEU A 53 -9.27 1.83 5.11
N ALA A 54 -10.01 2.76 5.71
CA ALA A 54 -10.23 2.86 7.15
C ALA A 54 -10.64 1.53 7.83
N PRO A 55 -11.46 0.65 7.22
CA PRO A 55 -11.80 -0.65 7.82
C PRO A 55 -10.61 -1.60 8.04
N PHE A 56 -9.46 -1.35 7.40
CA PHE A 56 -8.26 -2.18 7.55
C PHE A 56 -7.31 -1.70 8.65
N GLY A 57 -7.59 -0.54 9.26
CA GLY A 57 -6.84 0.01 10.38
C GLY A 57 -5.33 0.08 10.12
N GLU A 58 -4.55 -0.40 11.09
CA GLU A 58 -3.08 -0.37 11.04
C GLU A 58 -2.45 -1.18 9.90
N ARG A 59 -3.24 -1.99 9.17
CA ARG A 59 -2.73 -2.72 8.00
C ARG A 59 -2.57 -1.83 6.77
N ALA A 60 -3.11 -0.60 6.77
CA ALA A 60 -2.97 0.34 5.67
C ALA A 60 -2.25 1.61 6.13
N THR A 61 -1.05 1.83 5.61
CA THR A 61 -0.28 3.06 5.82
C THR A 61 -0.26 3.85 4.52
N LEU A 62 -0.73 5.10 4.58
CA LEU A 62 -0.78 6.00 3.42
C LEU A 62 0.26 7.10 3.55
N ALA A 63 1.02 7.35 2.49
CA ALA A 63 2.04 8.37 2.44
C ALA A 63 1.77 9.33 1.27
N HIS A 64 1.82 10.64 1.55
CA HIS A 64 1.86 11.67 0.51
C HIS A 64 3.28 11.76 -0.03
N ALA A 65 3.48 11.16 -1.20
CA ALA A 65 4.80 10.99 -1.82
C ALA A 65 4.65 10.61 -3.30
N VAL A 66 5.66 10.92 -4.11
CA VAL A 66 5.81 10.34 -5.45
C VAL A 66 6.56 9.01 -5.36
N TYR A 67 6.44 8.15 -6.38
CA TYR A 67 7.04 6.81 -6.35
C TYR A 67 8.57 6.83 -6.23
N ASP A 68 9.25 7.88 -6.71
CA ASP A 68 10.70 8.03 -6.58
C ASP A 68 11.14 8.25 -5.12
N GLU A 69 10.23 8.71 -4.25
CA GLU A 69 10.45 8.89 -2.81
C GLU A 69 10.16 7.60 -2.01
N LEU A 70 9.80 6.49 -2.68
CA LEU A 70 9.51 5.22 -2.02
C LEU A 70 10.63 4.75 -1.08
N PRO A 71 11.94 4.80 -1.44
CA PRO A 71 13.01 4.42 -0.52
C PRO A 71 12.96 5.21 0.80
N ASP A 72 12.80 6.52 0.74
CA ASP A 72 12.74 7.39 1.93
C ASP A 72 11.46 7.15 2.76
N VAL A 73 10.35 6.80 2.12
CA VAL A 73 9.12 6.39 2.81
C VAL A 73 9.36 5.08 3.57
N LEU A 74 9.95 4.08 2.94
CA LEU A 74 10.23 2.78 3.55
C LEU A 74 11.20 2.90 4.72
N ASP A 75 12.27 3.69 4.57
CA ASP A 75 13.24 3.93 5.63
C ASP A 75 12.60 4.61 6.85
N ARG A 76 11.78 5.65 6.64
CA ARG A 76 11.05 6.32 7.72
C ARG A 76 10.06 5.41 8.45
N LEU A 77 9.46 4.46 7.73
CA LEU A 77 8.54 3.48 8.30
C LEU A 77 9.27 2.28 8.93
N GLY A 78 10.59 2.19 8.81
CA GLY A 78 11.36 1.06 9.29
C GLY A 78 11.02 -0.25 8.57
N VAL A 79 10.70 -0.17 7.27
CA VAL A 79 10.32 -1.31 6.42
C VAL A 79 11.51 -1.70 5.54
N PRO A 80 12.34 -2.68 5.94
CA PRO A 80 13.56 -3.03 5.21
C PRO A 80 13.32 -3.90 3.97
N ARG A 81 12.10 -4.45 3.79
CA ARG A 81 11.75 -5.36 2.70
C ARG A 81 10.26 -5.30 2.39
N VAL A 82 9.94 -5.44 1.12
CA VAL A 82 8.57 -5.61 0.61
C VAL A 82 8.49 -6.88 -0.24
N GLN A 83 7.33 -7.52 -0.26
CA GLN A 83 7.04 -8.78 -0.96
C GLN A 83 6.36 -8.55 -2.31
N GLY A 84 5.84 -7.34 -2.54
CA GLY A 84 5.26 -6.95 -3.82
C GLY A 84 5.22 -5.43 -3.94
N VAL A 85 5.26 -4.97 -5.19
CA VAL A 85 5.06 -3.57 -5.55
C VAL A 85 4.08 -3.52 -6.70
N LEU A 86 3.03 -2.71 -6.56
CA LEU A 86 2.01 -2.47 -7.56
C LEU A 86 2.23 -1.08 -8.18
N PHE A 87 2.17 -1.04 -9.52
CA PHE A 87 2.08 0.17 -10.31
C PHE A 87 0.93 0.01 -11.30
N ASP A 88 -0.04 0.91 -11.23
CA ASP A 88 -1.12 1.06 -12.19
C ASP A 88 -0.87 2.34 -13.00
N LEU A 89 -0.20 2.17 -14.14
CA LEU A 89 0.24 3.27 -14.99
C LEU A 89 -0.85 3.56 -16.03
N GLY A 90 -1.53 4.70 -15.87
CA GLY A 90 -2.47 5.25 -16.84
C GLY A 90 -1.82 6.02 -17.97
#